data_AF-A0A2W4LLR5-F1
#
_entry.id   AF-A0A2W4LLR5-F1
#
_cell.length_a   1.000
_cell.length_b   1.000
_cell.length_c   1.000
_cell.angle_alpha   90.00
_cell.angle_beta   90.00
_cell.angle_gamma   90.00
#
_symmetry.space_group_name_H-M   'P 1'
#
loop_
_entity.id
_entity.type
_entity.pdbx_description
1 polymer ?
#
loop_
_entity_poly.entity_id
_entity_poly.type
_entity_poly.pdbx_seq_one_letter_code
_entity_poly.pdbx_strand_id
1 'polypeptide(L)'
;MQKCTRSRASSSAATSSAAANAPLARIVQAGLVKVNRPDEEVQAAMDEAALREMPRINKRTGFLALFANLAMLSGLFGTIVGLIKAFGAVGGESVDPSQKARILAEGISEAMNCTAFGLLAAITALVGFAVLNGKTQALEDDINEASVQVLNLVVANRQKVNLQGLETI
;
A
#
# COMPACT_ATOMS: atom_id res chain seq x y z
N MET A 1 -27.01 -30.97 -26.89
CA MET A 1 -25.59 -30.54 -26.93
C MET A 1 -25.24 -29.43 -25.93
N GLN A 2 -25.94 -29.31 -24.80
CA GLN A 2 -25.80 -28.18 -23.84
C GLN A 2 -24.99 -28.54 -22.58
N LYS A 3 -24.50 -29.79 -22.49
CA LYS A 3 -23.73 -30.29 -21.33
C LYS A 3 -22.22 -30.02 -21.42
N CYS A 4 -21.68 -29.63 -22.58
CA CYS A 4 -20.25 -29.35 -22.77
C CYS A 4 -19.81 -27.91 -22.43
N THR A 5 -20.74 -26.95 -22.23
CA THR A 5 -20.37 -25.59 -21.78
C THR A 5 -20.23 -25.49 -20.25
N ARG A 6 -20.81 -26.43 -19.49
CA ARG A 6 -20.80 -26.43 -18.03
C ARG A 6 -19.47 -26.91 -17.42
N SER A 7 -18.72 -27.77 -18.13
CA SER A 7 -17.38 -28.21 -17.66
C SER A 7 -16.29 -27.19 -17.95
N ARG A 8 -16.42 -26.38 -19.00
CA ARG A 8 -15.41 -25.35 -19.37
C ARG A 8 -15.46 -24.11 -18.48
N ALA A 9 -16.61 -23.77 -17.91
CA ALA A 9 -16.74 -22.66 -16.96
C ALA A 9 -16.19 -23.03 -15.56
N SER A 10 -16.37 -24.30 -15.14
CA SER A 10 -15.77 -24.81 -13.89
C SER A 10 -14.26 -24.96 -14.00
N SER A 11 -13.73 -25.36 -15.17
CA SER A 11 -12.27 -25.40 -15.37
C SER A 11 -11.67 -24.01 -15.50
N SER A 12 -12.34 -23.04 -16.15
CA SER A 12 -11.78 -21.69 -16.32
C SER A 12 -11.77 -20.87 -15.03
N ALA A 13 -12.72 -21.10 -14.11
CA ALA A 13 -12.69 -20.55 -12.76
C ALA A 13 -11.65 -21.24 -11.87
N ALA A 14 -11.30 -22.50 -12.17
CA ALA A 14 -10.25 -23.24 -11.49
C ALA A 14 -8.84 -23.00 -12.09
N THR A 15 -8.70 -22.51 -13.33
CA THR A 15 -7.40 -22.19 -13.95
C THR A 15 -7.00 -20.71 -13.87
N SER A 16 -7.88 -19.81 -13.42
CA SER A 16 -7.45 -18.50 -12.88
C SER A 16 -6.99 -18.60 -11.41
N SER A 17 -6.83 -19.81 -10.89
CA SER A 17 -6.07 -20.08 -9.65
C SER A 17 -4.55 -19.96 -9.82
N ALA A 18 -4.06 -19.56 -11.01
CA ALA A 18 -2.65 -19.22 -11.22
C ALA A 18 -2.19 -18.00 -10.39
N ALA A 19 -3.12 -17.29 -9.74
CA ALA A 19 -2.81 -16.31 -8.70
C ALA A 19 -3.32 -16.80 -7.33
N ALA A 20 -2.83 -17.93 -6.84
CA ALA A 20 -3.02 -18.38 -5.45
C ALA A 20 -2.54 -17.35 -4.38
N ASN A 21 -1.93 -16.25 -4.83
CA ASN A 21 -1.48 -15.12 -4.03
C ASN A 21 -2.26 -13.81 -4.28
N ALA A 22 -3.30 -13.80 -5.13
CA ALA A 22 -4.14 -12.62 -5.31
C ALA A 22 -5.17 -12.51 -4.16
N PRO A 23 -5.26 -11.35 -3.47
CA PRO A 23 -6.26 -11.10 -2.43
C PRO A 23 -7.69 -11.41 -2.91
N LEU A 24 -7.96 -11.08 -4.18
CA LEU A 24 -9.19 -11.38 -4.90
C LEU A 24 -9.60 -12.87 -4.83
N ALA A 25 -8.67 -13.79 -5.08
CA ALA A 25 -8.97 -15.22 -5.11
C ALA A 25 -9.42 -15.73 -3.73
N ARG A 26 -8.88 -15.16 -2.64
CA ARG A 26 -9.24 -15.53 -1.26
C ARG A 26 -10.60 -14.99 -0.85
N ILE A 27 -10.92 -13.75 -1.25
CA ILE A 27 -12.21 -13.12 -0.97
C ILE A 27 -13.33 -13.86 -1.72
N VAL A 28 -13.11 -14.19 -2.99
CA VAL A 28 -14.06 -14.97 -3.79
C VAL A 28 -14.24 -16.39 -3.25
N GLN A 29 -13.17 -17.04 -2.78
CA GLN A 29 -13.29 -18.37 -2.16
C GLN A 29 -14.06 -18.33 -0.84
N ALA A 30 -13.89 -17.29 -0.01
CA ALA A 30 -14.64 -17.11 1.22
C ALA A 30 -16.15 -16.91 0.97
N GLY A 31 -16.52 -16.16 -0.08
CA GLY A 31 -17.90 -16.02 -0.52
C GLY A 31 -18.49 -17.33 -1.08
N LEU A 32 -17.71 -18.08 -1.87
CA LEU A 32 -18.16 -19.33 -2.48
C LEU A 32 -18.41 -20.44 -1.45
N VAL A 33 -17.64 -20.50 -0.36
CA VAL A 33 -17.82 -21.47 0.73
C VAL A 33 -19.13 -21.24 1.50
N LYS A 34 -19.64 -20.01 1.53
CA LYS A 34 -20.88 -19.63 2.23
C LYS A 34 -22.09 -19.43 1.33
N VAL A 35 -22.01 -19.79 0.04
CA VAL A 35 -23.08 -19.56 -0.97
C VAL A 35 -24.47 -20.11 -0.61
N ASN A 36 -24.55 -21.09 0.32
CA ASN A 36 -25.81 -21.69 0.78
C ASN A 36 -26.54 -20.85 1.85
N ARG A 37 -25.95 -19.75 2.32
CA ARG A 37 -26.48 -18.86 3.38
C ARG A 37 -27.16 -17.62 2.79
N PRO A 38 -27.96 -16.87 3.57
CA PRO A 38 -28.61 -15.62 3.12
C PRO A 38 -27.59 -14.61 2.57
N ASP A 39 -28.04 -13.72 1.66
CA ASP A 39 -27.15 -12.83 0.88
C ASP A 39 -26.32 -11.92 1.79
N GLU A 40 -26.94 -11.46 2.88
CA GLU A 40 -26.27 -10.68 3.92
C GLU A 40 -25.10 -11.43 4.58
N GLU A 41 -25.22 -12.75 4.82
CA GLU A 41 -24.14 -13.54 5.41
C GLU A 41 -23.00 -13.82 4.42
N VAL A 42 -23.30 -13.94 3.12
CA VAL A 42 -22.28 -14.08 2.07
C VAL A 42 -21.52 -12.78 1.91
N GLN A 43 -22.23 -11.65 1.86
CA GLN A 43 -21.62 -10.33 1.73
C GLN A 43 -20.77 -10.00 2.96
N ALA A 44 -21.30 -10.23 4.17
CA ALA A 44 -20.54 -10.02 5.41
C ALA A 44 -19.25 -10.87 5.46
N ALA A 45 -19.28 -12.10 4.94
CA ALA A 45 -18.08 -12.94 4.90
C ALA A 45 -17.04 -12.49 3.86
N MET A 46 -17.49 -11.96 2.72
CA MET A 46 -16.59 -11.37 1.72
C MET A 46 -15.97 -10.07 2.26
N ASP A 47 -16.77 -9.23 2.92
CA ASP A 47 -16.30 -7.98 3.54
C ASP A 47 -15.30 -8.26 4.69
N GLU A 48 -15.55 -9.27 5.52
CA GLU A 48 -14.63 -9.70 6.58
C GLU A 48 -13.28 -10.18 6.00
N ALA A 49 -13.33 -10.95 4.91
CA ALA A 49 -12.12 -11.39 4.21
C ALA A 49 -11.36 -10.22 3.58
N ALA A 50 -12.06 -9.25 3.00
CA ALA A 50 -11.48 -8.03 2.44
C ALA A 50 -10.80 -7.19 3.54
N LEU A 51 -11.49 -6.93 4.65
CA LEU A 51 -10.97 -6.21 5.82
C LEU A 51 -9.71 -6.86 6.41
N ARG A 52 -9.53 -8.17 6.26
CA ARG A 52 -8.34 -8.88 6.74
C ARG A 52 -7.14 -8.80 5.80
N GLU A 53 -7.36 -8.75 4.49
CA GLU A 53 -6.28 -8.67 3.49
C GLU A 53 -5.88 -7.21 3.18
N MET A 54 -6.81 -6.24 3.19
CA MET A 54 -6.54 -4.80 2.99
C MET A 54 -5.35 -4.24 3.81
N PRO A 55 -5.28 -4.43 5.14
CA PRO A 55 -4.16 -3.92 5.94
C PRO A 55 -2.82 -4.59 5.60
N ARG A 56 -2.82 -5.80 5.04
CA ARG A 56 -1.57 -6.49 4.64
C ARG A 56 -0.97 -5.87 3.38
N ILE A 57 -1.81 -5.33 2.50
CA ILE A 57 -1.40 -4.63 1.29
C ILE A 57 -0.89 -3.23 1.67
N ASN A 58 -1.63 -2.50 2.51
CA ASN A 58 -1.28 -1.14 2.93
C ASN A 58 -0.05 -1.02 3.85
N LYS A 59 0.26 -2.05 4.64
CA LYS A 59 1.34 -1.98 5.62
C LYS A 59 2.71 -1.67 5.01
N ARG A 60 2.97 -2.07 3.77
CA ARG A 60 4.27 -1.84 3.10
C ARG A 60 4.40 -0.41 2.54
N THR A 61 3.31 0.16 2.06
CA THR A 61 3.29 1.48 1.43
C THR A 61 3.57 2.59 2.46
N GLY A 62 3.04 2.48 3.68
CA GLY A 62 3.24 3.47 4.74
C GLY A 62 4.71 3.67 5.20
N PHE A 63 5.57 2.65 5.04
CA PHE A 63 6.98 2.78 5.42
C PHE A 63 7.76 3.77 4.54
N LEU A 64 7.40 3.94 3.27
CA LEU A 64 8.06 4.91 2.40
C LEU A 64 7.75 6.34 2.81
N ALA A 65 6.51 6.62 3.22
CA ALA A 65 6.15 7.94 3.75
C ALA A 65 6.91 8.25 5.05
N LEU A 66 7.04 7.25 5.94
CA LEU A 66 7.85 7.39 7.14
C LEU A 66 9.32 7.67 6.80
N PHE A 67 9.89 6.96 5.84
CA PHE A 67 11.27 7.15 5.41
C PHE A 67 11.51 8.55 4.84
N ALA A 68 10.58 9.08 4.03
CA ALA A 68 10.67 10.45 3.50
C ALA A 68 10.69 11.49 4.63
N ASN A 69 9.84 11.33 5.65
CA ASN A 69 9.83 12.21 6.82
C ASN A 69 11.13 12.11 7.62
N LEU A 70 11.64 10.89 7.85
CA LEU A 70 12.91 10.68 8.55
C LEU A 70 14.10 11.27 7.77
N ALA A 71 14.13 11.14 6.44
CA ALA A 71 15.15 11.74 5.59
C ALA A 71 15.16 13.27 5.74
N MET A 72 13.99 13.91 5.71
CA MET A 72 13.86 15.35 5.92
C MET A 72 14.35 15.78 7.32
N LEU A 73 13.91 15.07 8.37
CA LEU A 73 14.34 15.33 9.74
C LEU A 73 15.85 15.13 9.92
N SER A 74 16.44 14.15 9.24
CA SER A 74 17.90 13.93 9.26
C SER A 74 18.69 15.08 8.62
N GLY A 75 18.15 15.69 7.55
CA GLY A 75 18.76 16.88 6.93
C GLY A 75 18.72 18.11 7.85
N LEU A 76 17.60 18.32 8.55
CA LEU A 76 17.48 19.35 9.57
C LEU A 76 18.40 19.08 10.78
N PHE A 77 18.56 17.83 11.18
CA PHE A 77 19.54 17.48 12.21
C PHE A 77 20.98 17.81 11.76
N GLY A 78 21.30 17.57 10.49
CA GLY A 78 22.59 17.93 9.90
C GLY A 78 22.91 19.42 9.97
N THR A 79 21.92 20.31 9.80
CA THR A 79 22.14 21.76 9.95
C THR A 79 22.50 22.14 11.37
N ILE A 80 21.82 21.54 12.35
CA ILE A 80 22.07 21.78 13.77
C ILE A 80 23.50 21.36 14.11
N VAL A 81 23.94 20.18 13.66
CA VAL A 81 25.30 19.70 13.87
C VAL A 81 26.34 20.61 13.20
N GLY A 82 26.09 21.06 11.96
CA GLY A 82 26.98 21.98 11.24
C GLY A 82 27.13 23.33 11.94
N LEU A 83 26.03 23.92 12.41
CA LEU A 83 26.05 25.17 13.16
C LEU A 83 26.77 25.02 14.52
N ILE A 84 26.56 23.92 15.25
CA ILE A 84 27.27 23.66 16.51
C ILE A 84 28.79 23.63 16.28
N LYS A 85 29.25 22.96 15.22
CA LYS A 85 30.67 22.94 14.85
C LYS A 85 31.19 24.32 14.46
N ALA A 86 30.41 25.07 13.67
CA ALA A 86 30.80 26.40 13.20
C ALA A 86 30.98 27.38 14.37
N PHE A 87 30.03 27.42 15.30
CA PHE A 87 30.12 28.27 16.49
C PHE A 87 31.19 27.80 17.47
N GLY A 88 31.37 26.49 17.63
CA GLY A 88 32.46 25.93 18.44
C GLY A 88 33.85 26.32 17.93
N ALA A 89 34.06 26.33 16.61
CA ALA A 89 35.33 26.71 16.00
C ALA A 89 35.65 28.22 16.15
N VAL A 90 34.63 29.08 16.10
CA VAL A 90 34.80 30.55 16.25
C VAL A 90 34.98 30.98 17.70
N GLY A 91 34.45 30.20 18.65
CA GLY A 91 34.54 30.46 20.10
C GLY A 91 35.93 30.26 20.70
N GLY A 92 36.88 29.65 19.97
CA GLY A 92 38.26 29.49 20.42
C GLY A 92 39.00 30.82 20.55
N GLU A 93 39.65 31.04 21.70
CA GLU A 93 40.36 32.28 22.05
C GLU A 93 41.56 32.58 21.13
N SER A 94 42.06 31.57 20.40
CA SER A 94 43.24 31.63 19.53
C SER A 94 42.96 31.92 18.05
N VAL A 95 41.71 32.18 17.64
CA VAL A 95 41.37 32.38 16.22
C VAL A 95 41.44 33.84 15.83
N ASP A 96 42.18 34.13 14.76
CA ASP A 96 42.32 35.49 14.22
C ASP A 96 40.94 36.06 13.82
N PRO A 97 40.59 37.30 14.23
CA PRO A 97 39.28 37.90 13.92
C PRO A 97 38.98 37.97 12.42
N SER A 98 40.00 38.06 11.57
CA SER A 98 39.83 38.03 10.10
C SER A 98 39.41 36.64 9.57
N GLN A 99 39.78 35.57 10.27
CA GLN A 99 39.48 34.18 9.90
C GLN A 99 38.16 33.68 10.49
N LYS A 100 37.70 34.25 11.63
CA LYS A 100 36.43 33.90 12.27
C LYS A 100 35.25 33.97 11.32
N ALA A 101 35.16 35.02 10.51
CA ALA A 101 34.08 35.20 9.53
C ALA A 101 34.08 34.11 8.45
N ARG A 102 35.28 33.72 7.96
CA ARG A 102 35.43 32.68 6.94
C ARG A 102 35.06 31.30 7.47
N ILE A 103 35.52 30.94 8.67
CA ILE A 103 35.20 29.66 9.33
C ILE A 103 33.69 29.53 9.58
N LEU A 104 33.05 30.61 10.04
CA LEU A 104 31.60 30.61 10.26
C LEU A 104 30.84 30.42 8.94
N ALA A 105 31.23 31.14 7.89
CA ALA A 105 30.60 31.04 6.58
C ALA A 105 30.73 29.63 5.98
N GLU A 106 31.89 28.98 6.17
CA GLU A 106 32.12 27.61 5.72
C GLU A 106 31.22 26.61 6.45
N GLY A 107 31.09 26.72 7.78
CA GLY A 107 30.21 25.85 8.56
C GLY A 107 28.72 26.05 8.26
N ILE A 108 28.28 27.29 7.96
CA ILE A 108 26.91 27.55 7.49
C ILE A 108 26.70 26.95 6.10
N SER A 109 27.67 27.05 5.20
CA SER A 109 27.58 26.45 3.87
C SER A 109 27.45 24.93 3.93
N GLU A 110 28.23 24.26 4.80
CA GLU A 110 28.12 22.82 5.04
C GLU A 110 26.74 22.44 5.59
N ALA A 111 26.21 23.21 6.55
CA ALA A 111 24.87 23.02 7.09
C ALA A 111 23.78 23.13 5.99
N MET A 112 23.86 24.14 5.13
CA MET A 112 22.92 24.31 4.02
C MET A 112 22.97 23.14 3.01
N ASN A 113 24.16 22.62 2.73
CA ASN A 113 24.30 21.44 1.86
C ASN A 113 23.62 20.20 2.45
N CYS A 114 23.77 19.94 3.76
CA CYS A 114 23.06 18.84 4.43
C CYS A 114 21.53 18.93 4.26
N THR A 115 20.96 20.13 4.27
CA THR A 115 19.51 20.32 4.04
C THR A 115 19.13 20.01 2.60
N ALA A 116 19.93 20.49 1.64
CA ALA A 116 19.69 20.22 0.23
C ALA A 116 19.68 18.71 -0.06
N PHE A 117 20.61 17.95 0.52
CA PHE A 117 20.63 16.48 0.42
C PHE A 117 19.43 15.83 1.12
N GLY A 118 19.07 16.27 2.33
CA GLY A 118 17.91 15.76 3.05
C GLY A 118 16.59 15.97 2.30
N LEU A 119 16.42 17.14 1.68
CA LEU A 119 15.26 17.44 0.82
C LEU A 119 15.28 16.62 -0.46
N LEU A 120 16.42 16.46 -1.12
CA LEU A 120 16.54 15.65 -2.34
C LEU A 120 16.16 14.18 -2.07
N ALA A 121 16.65 13.61 -0.97
CA ALA A 121 16.30 12.26 -0.55
C ALA A 121 14.80 12.14 -0.15
N ALA A 122 14.26 13.13 0.55
CA ALA A 122 12.84 13.13 0.92
C ALA A 122 11.92 13.20 -0.31
N ILE A 123 12.22 14.07 -1.28
CA ILE A 123 11.44 14.24 -2.52
C ILE A 123 11.42 12.94 -3.32
N THR A 124 12.58 12.33 -3.55
CA THR A 124 12.67 11.06 -4.29
C THR A 124 11.89 9.93 -3.60
N ALA A 125 11.97 9.83 -2.26
CA ALA A 125 11.18 8.88 -1.49
C ALA A 125 9.66 9.14 -1.58
N LEU A 126 9.24 10.42 -1.53
CA LEU A 126 7.84 10.84 -1.66
C LEU A 126 7.26 10.53 -3.05
N VAL A 127 8.02 10.74 -4.12
CA VAL A 127 7.60 10.37 -5.47
C VAL A 127 7.41 8.85 -5.57
N GLY A 128 8.34 8.07 -5.02
CA GLY A 128 8.20 6.62 -4.95
C GLY A 128 6.95 6.19 -4.16
N PHE A 129 6.71 6.82 -3.01
CA PHE A 129 5.51 6.60 -2.20
C PHE A 129 4.23 6.88 -2.99
N ALA A 130 4.15 8.02 -3.69
CA ALA A 130 2.97 8.41 -4.46
C ALA A 130 2.61 7.37 -5.54
N VAL A 131 3.61 6.86 -6.27
CA VAL A 131 3.40 5.83 -7.31
C VAL A 131 2.94 4.50 -6.71
N LEU A 132 3.57 4.04 -5.63
CA LEU A 132 3.19 2.79 -4.97
C LEU A 132 1.82 2.89 -4.30
N ASN A 133 1.51 4.04 -3.70
CA ASN A 133 0.22 4.31 -3.09
C ASN A 133 -0.90 4.34 -4.15
N GLY A 134 -0.69 5.00 -5.28
CA GLY A 134 -1.65 4.98 -6.40
C GLY A 134 -1.92 3.56 -6.91
N LYS A 135 -0.89 2.72 -7.03
CA LYS A 135 -1.05 1.31 -7.41
C LYS A 135 -1.78 0.48 -6.34
N THR A 136 -1.55 0.78 -5.07
CA THR A 136 -2.23 0.11 -3.96
C THR A 136 -3.72 0.43 -4.00
N GLN A 137 -4.07 1.71 -4.13
CA GLN A 137 -5.46 2.16 -4.23
C GLN A 137 -6.18 1.54 -5.43
N ALA A 138 -5.56 1.52 -6.61
CA ALA A 138 -6.14 0.87 -7.78
C ALA A 138 -6.41 -0.63 -7.55
N LEU A 139 -5.54 -1.33 -6.82
CA LEU A 139 -5.77 -2.73 -6.46
C LEU A 139 -6.93 -2.90 -5.46
N GLU A 140 -7.13 -1.96 -4.54
CA GLU A 140 -8.27 -1.96 -3.63
C GLU A 140 -9.59 -1.74 -4.37
N ASP A 141 -9.59 -0.81 -5.33
CA ASP A 141 -10.74 -0.55 -6.21
C ASP A 141 -11.11 -1.79 -7.04
N ASP A 142 -10.11 -2.42 -7.68
CA ASP A 142 -10.30 -3.68 -8.43
C ASP A 142 -10.85 -4.80 -7.53
N ILE A 143 -10.42 -4.87 -6.26
CA ILE A 143 -10.91 -5.83 -5.27
C ILE A 143 -12.39 -5.61 -4.95
N ASN A 144 -12.76 -4.36 -4.71
CA ASN A 144 -14.12 -3.98 -4.38
C ASN A 144 -15.06 -4.24 -5.57
N GLU A 145 -14.67 -3.84 -6.78
CA GLU A 145 -15.48 -4.05 -7.98
C GLU A 145 -15.71 -5.55 -8.25
N ALA A 146 -14.65 -6.37 -8.22
CA ALA A 146 -14.77 -7.81 -8.43
C ALA A 146 -15.64 -8.49 -7.35
N SER A 147 -15.56 -8.04 -6.10
CA SER A 147 -16.39 -8.56 -5.01
C SER A 147 -17.88 -8.29 -5.26
N VAL A 148 -18.22 -7.08 -5.70
CA VAL A 148 -19.59 -6.70 -6.08
C VAL A 148 -20.08 -7.49 -7.30
N GLN A 149 -19.24 -7.67 -8.33
CA GLN A 149 -19.60 -8.46 -9.51
C GLN A 149 -19.88 -9.93 -9.15
N VAL A 150 -19.08 -10.54 -8.27
CA VAL A 150 -19.29 -11.90 -7.78
C VAL A 150 -20.57 -12.01 -6.97
N LEU A 151 -20.85 -11.05 -6.08
CA LEU A 151 -22.10 -10.99 -5.34
C LEU A 151 -23.30 -10.95 -6.29
N ASN A 152 -23.27 -10.05 -7.29
CA ASN A 152 -24.33 -9.94 -8.29
C ASN A 152 -24.53 -11.24 -9.07
N LEU A 153 -23.45 -11.94 -9.44
CA LEU A 153 -23.52 -13.24 -10.09
C LEU A 153 -24.12 -14.33 -9.20
N VAL A 154 -23.78 -14.34 -7.91
CA VAL A 154 -24.32 -15.29 -6.92
C VAL A 154 -25.81 -15.05 -6.72
N VAL A 155 -26.22 -13.80 -6.50
CA VAL A 155 -27.64 -13.42 -6.33
C VAL A 155 -28.45 -13.76 -7.59
N ALA A 156 -27.95 -13.40 -8.77
CA ALA A 156 -28.62 -13.66 -10.05
C ALA A 156 -28.74 -15.16 -10.38
N ASN A 157 -27.80 -15.99 -9.92
CA ASN A 157 -27.84 -17.44 -10.17
C ASN A 157 -28.43 -18.25 -8.99
N ARG A 158 -28.77 -17.62 -7.87
CA ARG A 158 -29.38 -18.28 -6.71
C ARG A 158 -30.69 -18.99 -7.06
N GLN A 159 -31.49 -18.42 -7.98
CA GLN A 159 -32.70 -19.08 -8.48
C GLN A 159 -32.41 -20.45 -9.12
N LYS A 160 -31.28 -20.61 -9.85
CA LYS A 160 -30.90 -21.89 -10.45
C LYS A 160 -30.36 -22.90 -9.44
N VAL A 161 -29.75 -22.43 -8.34
CA VAL A 161 -29.23 -23.30 -7.27
C VAL A 161 -30.37 -23.83 -6.41
N ASN A 162 -31.36 -23.00 -6.08
CA ASN A 162 -32.51 -23.42 -5.25
C ASN A 162 -33.47 -24.37 -5.98
N LEU A 163 -33.52 -24.31 -7.33
CA LEU A 163 -34.32 -25.22 -8.14
C LEU A 163 -33.76 -26.66 -8.18
N GLN A 164 -32.46 -26.87 -7.96
CA GLN A 164 -31.88 -28.22 -7.94
C GLN A 164 -32.18 -29.00 -6.64
N GLY A 165 -32.62 -28.31 -5.59
CA GLY A 165 -33.06 -28.95 -4.33
C GLY A 165 -34.53 -29.38 -4.32
N LEU A 166 -35.32 -28.97 -5.33
CA LEU A 166 -36.76 -29.26 -5.42
C LEU A 166 -37.11 -30.34 -6.46
N GLU A 167 -36.17 -30.81 -7.29
CA GLU A 167 -36.43 -31.89 -8.27
C GLU A 167 -36.20 -33.31 -7.72
N THR A 168 -35.93 -33.47 -6.41
CA THR A 168 -35.73 -34.79 -5.77
C THR A 168 -36.83 -35.17 -4.75
N ILE A 169 -38.04 -34.60 -4.84
CA ILE A 169 -39.22 -35.07 -4.09
C ILE A 169 -40.34 -35.41 -5.07
#